data_AF-A0A7S3FN97-F1
#
_entry.id   AF-A0A7S3FN97-F1
#
_cell.length_a   1.000
_cell.length_b   1.000
_cell.length_c   1.000
_cell.angle_alpha   90.00
_cell.angle_beta   90.00
_cell.angle_gamma   90.00
#
_symmetry.space_group_name_H-M   'P 1'
#
loop_
_entity.id
_entity.type
_entity.pdbx_description
1 polymer ?
#
loop_
_entity_poly.entity_id
_entity_poly.type
_entity_poly.pdbx_seq_one_letter_code
_entity_poly.pdbx_strand_id
1 'polypeptide(L)'
;KNDEVQDSIEYADLLKRQQAVQAYAEMELNASRKHLQSEIAQANKELWEAKRQRELDHKSEQAKMNESEINATLSSARLNENPVLSVHSTQPWRVRTDHWKGMADEDKAKIRNFQQTQRVEAEQMKADILEEENAYAKNTEYARRYVTHMAHNFETMKHNGRVDNSDFLKTQMQEKDDRDKYFKEAV
;
A
#
# COMPACT_ATOMS: atom_id res chain seq x y z
N LYS A 1 -37.00 -114.20 42.60
CA LYS A 1 -35.76 -114.10 43.39
C LYS A 1 -34.49 -114.02 42.53
N ASN A 2 -34.20 -114.93 41.58
CA ASN A 2 -33.07 -114.72 40.66
C ASN A 2 -33.39 -113.67 39.56
N ASP A 3 -34.60 -113.69 39.01
CA ASP A 3 -34.98 -112.73 37.95
C ASP A 3 -35.04 -111.27 38.45
N GLU A 4 -35.52 -111.03 39.67
CA GLU A 4 -35.54 -109.68 40.28
C GLU A 4 -34.13 -109.10 40.52
N VAL A 5 -33.15 -109.97 40.81
CA VAL A 5 -31.75 -109.57 40.97
C VAL A 5 -31.14 -109.27 39.59
N GLN A 6 -31.45 -110.08 38.58
CA GLN A 6 -31.05 -109.86 37.19
C GLN A 6 -31.60 -108.53 36.66
N ASP A 7 -32.90 -108.27 36.82
CA ASP A 7 -33.56 -107.03 36.42
C ASP A 7 -32.98 -105.80 37.14
N SER A 8 -32.62 -105.93 38.42
CA SER A 8 -31.97 -104.84 39.16
C SER A 8 -30.56 -104.51 38.65
N ILE A 9 -29.82 -105.52 38.20
CA ILE A 9 -28.47 -105.36 37.64
C ILE A 9 -28.58 -104.71 36.25
N GLU A 10 -29.53 -105.14 35.42
CA GLU A 10 -29.79 -104.56 34.10
C GLU A 10 -30.27 -103.10 34.19
N TYR A 11 -31.15 -102.79 35.14
CA TYR A 11 -31.60 -101.43 35.40
C TYR A 11 -30.46 -100.53 35.93
N ALA A 12 -29.60 -101.05 36.81
CA ALA A 12 -28.43 -100.33 37.28
C ALA A 12 -27.43 -100.04 36.13
N ASP A 13 -27.27 -100.96 35.19
CA ASP A 13 -26.42 -100.77 34.01
C ASP A 13 -27.03 -99.75 33.03
N LEU A 14 -28.36 -99.77 32.84
CA LEU A 14 -29.09 -98.77 32.06
C LEU A 14 -28.92 -97.36 32.67
N LEU A 15 -29.05 -97.21 34.00
CA LEU A 15 -28.84 -95.94 34.68
C LEU A 15 -27.41 -95.41 34.52
N LYS A 16 -26.40 -96.28 34.61
CA LYS A 16 -24.99 -95.89 34.36
C LYS A 16 -24.80 -95.41 32.93
N ARG A 17 -25.40 -96.08 31.94
CA ARG A 17 -25.36 -95.65 30.53
C ARG A 17 -26.07 -94.31 30.35
N GLN A 18 -27.22 -94.11 31.00
CA GLN A 18 -27.96 -92.84 30.94
C GLN A 18 -27.15 -91.69 31.56
N GLN A 19 -26.49 -91.91 32.70
CA GLN A 19 -25.59 -90.93 33.33
C GLN A 19 -24.38 -90.63 32.44
N ALA A 20 -23.79 -91.64 31.79
CA ALA A 20 -22.68 -91.44 30.86
C ALA A 20 -23.09 -90.60 29.63
N VAL A 21 -24.29 -90.84 29.08
CA VAL A 21 -24.83 -90.05 27.97
C VAL A 21 -25.12 -88.60 28.40
N GLN A 22 -25.67 -88.39 29.60
CA GLN A 22 -25.90 -87.05 30.13
C GLN A 22 -24.60 -86.29 30.36
N ALA A 23 -23.60 -86.92 30.97
CA ALA A 23 -22.28 -86.32 31.19
C ALA A 23 -21.58 -85.98 29.86
N TYR A 24 -21.69 -86.85 28.85
CA TYR A 24 -21.17 -86.59 27.50
C TYR A 24 -21.88 -85.40 26.83
N ALA A 25 -23.22 -85.34 26.91
CA ALA A 25 -23.99 -84.23 26.36
C ALA A 25 -23.65 -82.88 27.03
N GLU A 26 -23.45 -82.88 28.35
CA GLU A 26 -23.01 -81.68 29.09
C GLU A 26 -21.60 -81.24 28.70
N MET A 27 -20.68 -82.20 28.51
CA MET A 27 -19.32 -81.94 28.06
C MET A 27 -19.31 -81.30 26.65
N GLU A 28 -20.06 -81.86 25.70
CA GLU A 28 -20.22 -81.33 24.34
C GLU A 28 -20.90 -79.94 24.33
N LEU A 29 -21.92 -79.73 25.16
CA LEU A 29 -22.55 -78.40 25.33
C LEU A 29 -21.55 -77.37 25.87
N ASN A 30 -20.75 -77.75 26.86
CA ASN A 30 -19.74 -76.85 27.42
C ASN A 30 -18.60 -76.57 26.42
N ALA A 31 -18.20 -77.56 25.62
CA ALA A 31 -17.22 -77.38 24.56
C ALA A 31 -17.72 -76.43 23.46
N SER A 32 -18.95 -76.63 22.97
CA SER A 32 -19.57 -75.76 21.97
C SER A 32 -19.79 -74.33 22.49
N ARG A 33 -20.21 -74.15 23.75
CA ARG A 33 -20.31 -72.83 24.38
C ARG A 33 -18.98 -72.10 24.44
N LYS A 34 -17.90 -72.80 24.81
CA LYS A 34 -16.54 -72.23 24.84
C LYS A 34 -16.07 -71.84 23.43
N HIS A 35 -16.34 -72.68 22.44
CA HIS A 35 -16.03 -72.37 21.04
C HIS A 35 -16.75 -71.11 20.58
N LEU A 36 -18.07 -71.04 20.78
CA LEU A 36 -18.88 -69.89 20.42
C LEU A 36 -18.44 -68.60 21.14
N GLN A 37 -18.10 -68.68 22.43
CA GLN A 37 -17.55 -67.53 23.17
C GLN A 37 -16.22 -67.06 22.59
N SER A 38 -15.35 -67.98 22.17
CA SER A 38 -14.09 -67.64 21.52
C SER A 38 -14.32 -66.94 20.18
N GLU A 39 -15.25 -67.44 19.37
CA GLU A 39 -15.61 -66.83 18.08
C GLU A 39 -16.20 -65.42 18.26
N ILE A 40 -17.11 -65.25 19.23
CA ILE A 40 -17.68 -63.93 19.56
C ILE A 40 -16.60 -62.97 20.04
N ALA A 41 -15.67 -63.44 20.89
CA ALA A 41 -14.57 -62.62 21.37
C ALA A 41 -13.65 -62.17 20.22
N GLN A 42 -13.37 -63.07 19.27
CA GLN A 42 -12.59 -62.75 18.07
C GLN A 42 -13.33 -61.75 17.17
N ALA A 43 -14.61 -61.98 16.87
CA ALA A 43 -15.42 -61.07 16.05
C ALA A 43 -15.52 -59.68 16.68
N ASN A 44 -15.71 -59.58 17.99
CA ASN A 44 -15.73 -58.30 18.71
C ASN A 44 -14.38 -57.58 18.64
N LYS A 45 -13.27 -58.32 18.71
CA LYS A 45 -11.93 -57.76 18.55
C LYS A 45 -11.74 -57.19 17.14
N GLU A 46 -12.10 -57.94 16.11
CA GLU A 46 -12.04 -57.49 14.71
C GLU A 46 -12.92 -56.25 14.47
N LEU A 47 -14.13 -56.21 15.03
CA LEU A 47 -15.01 -55.05 14.97
C LEU A 47 -14.41 -53.82 15.65
N TRP A 48 -13.77 -54.00 16.81
CA TRP A 48 -13.09 -52.92 17.52
C TRP A 48 -11.90 -52.38 16.74
N GLU A 49 -11.07 -53.26 16.16
CA GLU A 49 -9.94 -52.87 15.32
C GLU A 49 -10.41 -52.12 14.06
N ALA A 50 -11.46 -52.61 13.39
CA ALA A 50 -12.06 -51.94 12.23
C ALA A 50 -12.69 -50.59 12.58
N LYS A 51 -13.26 -50.44 13.78
CA LYS A 51 -13.76 -49.14 14.27
C LYS A 51 -12.60 -48.18 14.54
N ARG A 52 -11.55 -48.65 15.21
CA ARG A 52 -10.36 -47.85 15.51
C ARG A 52 -9.67 -47.35 14.24
N GLN A 53 -9.54 -48.21 13.21
CA GLN A 53 -8.96 -47.82 11.94
C GLN A 53 -9.80 -46.73 11.26
N ARG A 54 -11.13 -46.90 11.21
CA ARG A 54 -12.04 -45.87 10.68
C ARG A 54 -11.92 -44.53 11.40
N GLU A 55 -11.80 -44.54 12.72
CA GLU A 55 -11.61 -43.31 13.50
C GLU A 55 -10.27 -42.62 13.20
N LEU A 56 -9.20 -43.40 13.01
CA LEU A 56 -7.89 -42.87 12.61
C LEU A 56 -7.94 -42.25 11.21
N ASP A 57 -8.56 -42.95 10.26
CA ASP A 57 -8.70 -42.48 8.88
C ASP A 57 -9.53 -41.20 8.84
N HIS A 58 -10.68 -41.18 9.51
CA HIS A 58 -11.54 -39.99 9.63
C HIS A 58 -10.79 -38.81 10.27
N LYS A 59 -10.00 -39.05 11.32
CA LYS A 59 -9.17 -37.99 11.94
C LYS A 59 -8.12 -37.45 10.97
N SER A 60 -7.51 -38.33 10.17
CA SER A 60 -6.53 -37.93 9.15
C SER A 60 -7.16 -37.10 8.03
N GLU A 61 -8.36 -37.48 7.60
CA GLU A 61 -9.14 -36.74 6.59
C GLU A 61 -9.56 -35.38 7.12
N GLN A 62 -10.06 -35.32 8.36
CA GLN A 62 -10.41 -34.06 9.00
C GLN A 62 -9.20 -33.13 9.13
N ALA A 63 -8.02 -33.65 9.49
CA ALA A 63 -6.81 -32.84 9.55
C ALA A 63 -6.45 -32.26 8.16
N LYS A 64 -6.55 -33.05 7.09
CA LYS A 64 -6.31 -32.58 5.72
C LYS A 64 -7.33 -31.51 5.29
N MET A 65 -8.61 -31.70 5.63
CA MET A 65 -9.65 -30.72 5.32
C MET A 65 -9.41 -29.40 6.05
N ASN A 66 -9.05 -29.46 7.33
CA ASN A 66 -8.72 -28.27 8.12
C ASN A 66 -7.50 -27.54 7.53
N GLU A 67 -6.45 -28.27 7.16
CA GLU A 67 -5.26 -27.68 6.53
C GLU A 67 -5.60 -27.01 5.19
N SER A 68 -6.44 -27.67 4.37
CA SER A 68 -6.93 -27.09 3.12
C SER A 68 -7.73 -25.82 3.34
N GLU A 69 -8.60 -25.77 4.36
CA GLU A 69 -9.38 -24.58 4.71
C GLU A 69 -8.48 -23.44 5.19
N ILE A 70 -7.48 -23.74 6.03
CA ILE A 70 -6.49 -22.75 6.49
C ILE A 70 -5.76 -22.17 5.29
N ASN A 71 -5.25 -23.01 4.39
CA ASN A 71 -4.52 -22.56 3.20
C ASN A 71 -5.40 -21.75 2.24
N ALA A 72 -6.65 -22.16 2.03
CA ALA A 72 -7.61 -21.41 1.22
C ALA A 72 -7.95 -20.05 1.83
N THR A 73 -8.09 -19.99 3.16
CA THR A 73 -8.38 -18.76 3.89
C THR A 73 -7.19 -17.80 3.85
N LEU A 74 -5.98 -18.30 4.12
CA LEU A 74 -4.74 -17.52 4.07
C LEU A 74 -4.43 -17.00 2.66
N SER A 75 -4.70 -17.79 1.61
CA SER A 75 -4.54 -17.35 0.22
C SER A 75 -5.70 -16.47 -0.28
N SER A 76 -6.79 -16.33 0.51
CA SER A 76 -7.96 -15.57 0.09
C SER A 76 -7.61 -14.10 -0.17
N ALA A 77 -8.21 -13.54 -1.21
CA ALA A 77 -8.00 -12.13 -1.57
C ALA A 77 -8.50 -11.15 -0.49
N ARG A 78 -9.34 -11.61 0.44
CA ARG A 78 -9.84 -10.84 1.57
C ARG A 78 -8.76 -10.62 2.63
N LEU A 79 -8.01 -11.67 3.00
CA LEU A 79 -6.92 -11.55 3.98
C LEU A 79 -5.65 -10.93 3.37
N ASN A 80 -5.36 -11.21 2.10
CA ASN A 80 -4.18 -10.67 1.42
C ASN A 80 -4.37 -9.24 0.87
N GLU A 81 -5.52 -8.63 1.11
CA GLU A 81 -5.86 -7.28 0.65
C GLU A 81 -5.56 -7.01 -0.83
N ASN A 82 -5.78 -8.01 -1.70
CA ASN A 82 -5.32 -7.97 -3.08
C ASN A 82 -5.87 -6.75 -3.86
N PRO A 83 -5.01 -5.83 -4.35
CA PRO A 83 -5.45 -4.62 -5.05
C PRO A 83 -6.09 -4.90 -6.42
N VAL A 84 -5.85 -6.07 -7.01
CA VAL A 84 -6.42 -6.47 -8.30
C VAL A 84 -7.95 -6.53 -8.26
N LEU A 85 -8.53 -6.77 -7.08
CA LEU A 85 -9.99 -6.77 -6.90
C LEU A 85 -10.64 -5.41 -7.19
N SER A 86 -9.86 -4.32 -7.09
CA SER A 86 -10.34 -2.96 -7.37
C SER A 86 -10.40 -2.63 -8.87
N VAL A 87 -9.81 -3.45 -9.74
CA VAL A 87 -9.79 -3.20 -11.18
C VAL A 87 -11.20 -3.38 -11.77
N HIS A 88 -11.65 -2.39 -12.55
CA HIS A 88 -12.92 -2.47 -13.23
C HIS A 88 -12.85 -3.44 -14.42
N SER A 89 -13.87 -4.29 -14.59
CA SER A 89 -13.85 -5.38 -15.57
C SER A 89 -13.72 -4.93 -17.03
N THR A 90 -14.35 -3.82 -17.39
CA THR A 90 -14.39 -3.32 -18.78
C THR A 90 -13.59 -2.04 -19.03
N GLN A 91 -13.14 -1.35 -17.97
CA GLN A 91 -12.54 -0.03 -18.09
C GLN A 91 -11.27 0.03 -17.23
N PRO A 92 -10.09 -0.27 -17.80
CA PRO A 92 -8.86 -0.44 -17.03
C PRO A 92 -8.42 0.81 -16.24
N TRP A 93 -8.82 2.01 -16.68
CA TRP A 93 -8.54 3.28 -15.99
C TRP A 93 -9.54 3.59 -14.87
N ARG A 94 -10.64 2.84 -14.78
CA ARG A 94 -11.60 2.96 -13.68
C ARG A 94 -11.34 1.90 -12.64
N VAL A 95 -11.78 2.24 -11.44
CA VAL A 95 -11.73 1.37 -10.29
C VAL A 95 -13.13 1.13 -9.77
N ARG A 96 -13.34 -0.08 -9.27
CA ARG A 96 -14.56 -0.42 -8.57
C ARG A 96 -14.62 0.31 -7.24
N THR A 97 -15.75 0.95 -6.97
CA THR A 97 -15.94 1.80 -5.79
C THR A 97 -16.00 0.99 -4.49
N ASP A 98 -16.43 -0.27 -4.55
CA ASP A 98 -16.59 -1.15 -3.40
C ASP A 98 -15.27 -1.78 -2.91
N HIS A 99 -14.28 -1.93 -3.80
CA HIS A 99 -12.98 -2.56 -3.49
C HIS A 99 -11.80 -1.58 -3.54
N TRP A 100 -12.07 -0.27 -3.67
CA TRP A 100 -11.02 0.73 -3.69
C TRP A 100 -10.39 0.91 -2.29
N LYS A 101 -9.09 0.65 -2.19
CA LYS A 101 -8.32 0.72 -0.94
C LYS A 101 -7.24 1.81 -0.96
N GLY A 102 -7.52 2.89 -1.68
CA GLY A 102 -6.58 4.00 -1.84
C GLY A 102 -5.64 3.83 -3.03
N MET A 103 -4.65 4.71 -3.10
CA MET A 103 -3.75 4.86 -4.24
C MET A 103 -2.54 3.91 -4.15
N ALA A 104 -2.09 3.40 -5.30
CA ALA A 104 -0.85 2.64 -5.42
C ALA A 104 0.36 3.50 -5.04
N ASP A 105 1.38 2.88 -4.44
CA ASP A 105 2.56 3.62 -3.96
C ASP A 105 3.38 4.24 -5.10
N GLU A 106 3.34 3.64 -6.30
CA GLU A 106 3.92 4.19 -7.52
C GLU A 106 3.27 5.52 -7.90
N ASP A 107 1.95 5.61 -7.83
CA ASP A 107 1.24 6.85 -8.16
C ASP A 107 1.46 7.92 -7.08
N LYS A 108 1.53 7.52 -5.80
CA LYS A 108 1.97 8.43 -4.73
C LYS A 108 3.38 8.96 -4.98
N ALA A 109 4.29 8.12 -5.48
CA ALA A 109 5.65 8.53 -5.82
C ALA A 109 5.66 9.54 -6.99
N LYS A 110 4.85 9.32 -8.03
CA LYS A 110 4.68 10.29 -9.12
C LYS A 110 4.19 11.64 -8.61
N ILE A 111 3.21 11.65 -7.71
CA ILE A 111 2.70 12.89 -7.09
C ILE A 111 3.82 13.62 -6.34
N ARG A 112 4.61 12.89 -5.52
CA ARG A 112 5.75 13.50 -4.80
C ARG A 112 6.79 14.10 -5.75
N ASN A 113 7.13 13.40 -6.83
CA ASN A 113 8.07 13.90 -7.83
C ASN A 113 7.52 15.15 -8.55
N PHE A 114 6.23 15.14 -8.88
CA PHE A 114 5.57 16.29 -9.48
C PHE A 114 5.58 17.51 -8.54
N GLN A 115 5.26 17.32 -7.26
CA GLN A 115 5.34 18.39 -6.25
C GLN A 115 6.77 18.93 -6.10
N GLN A 116 7.78 18.06 -6.16
CA GLN A 116 9.17 18.51 -6.12
C GLN A 116 9.51 19.36 -7.35
N THR A 117 9.02 18.99 -8.52
CA THR A 117 9.20 19.77 -9.76
C THR A 117 8.55 21.14 -9.63
N GLN A 118 7.32 21.22 -9.12
CA GLN A 118 6.62 22.48 -8.87
C GLN A 118 7.39 23.41 -7.92
N ARG A 119 8.07 22.86 -6.91
CA ARG A 119 8.91 23.67 -6.01
C ARG A 119 10.09 24.30 -6.73
N VAL A 120 10.78 23.52 -7.57
CA VAL A 120 11.91 24.00 -8.36
C VAL A 120 11.46 25.07 -9.35
N GLU A 121 10.35 24.84 -10.07
CA GLU A 121 9.77 25.82 -10.99
C GLU A 121 9.40 27.13 -10.27
N ALA A 122 8.81 27.04 -9.09
CA ALA A 122 8.47 28.22 -8.29
C ALA A 122 9.70 29.00 -7.80
N GLU A 123 10.80 28.32 -7.49
CA GLU A 123 12.07 28.96 -7.14
C GLU A 123 12.72 29.64 -8.35
N GLN A 124 12.69 29.00 -9.53
CA GLN A 124 13.17 29.58 -10.78
C GLN A 124 12.37 30.82 -11.16
N MET A 125 11.04 30.74 -11.13
CA MET A 125 10.18 31.89 -11.44
C MET A 125 10.46 33.09 -10.52
N LYS A 126 10.74 32.86 -9.23
CA LYS A 126 11.14 33.94 -8.31
C LYS A 126 12.49 34.54 -8.68
N ALA A 127 13.46 33.72 -9.09
CA ALA A 127 14.76 34.20 -9.52
C ALA A 127 14.64 35.05 -10.80
N ASP A 128 13.83 34.60 -11.77
CA ASP A 128 13.59 35.31 -13.03
C ASP A 128 12.93 36.67 -12.79
N ILE A 129 11.89 36.72 -11.94
CA ILE A 129 11.23 37.99 -11.56
C ILE A 129 12.23 38.93 -10.90
N LEU A 130 13.06 38.42 -9.98
CA LEU A 130 14.07 39.25 -9.31
C LEU A 130 15.12 39.76 -10.30
N GLU A 131 15.51 38.97 -11.30
CA GLU A 131 16.42 39.40 -12.35
C GLU A 131 15.80 40.52 -13.21
N GLU A 132 14.53 40.37 -13.60
CA GLU A 132 13.79 41.37 -14.36
C GLU A 132 13.62 42.69 -13.57
N GLU A 133 13.25 42.62 -12.29
CA GLU A 133 13.15 43.79 -11.41
C GLU A 133 14.50 44.52 -11.28
N ASN A 134 15.59 43.76 -11.14
CA ASN A 134 16.94 44.33 -11.09
C ASN A 134 17.35 44.99 -12.41
N ALA A 135 16.99 44.39 -13.55
CA ALA A 135 17.25 44.97 -14.86
C ALA A 135 16.45 46.28 -15.05
N TYR A 136 15.18 46.29 -14.64
CA TYR A 136 14.34 47.48 -14.67
C TYR A 136 14.90 48.60 -13.77
N ALA A 137 15.33 48.27 -12.55
CA ALA A 137 15.92 49.22 -11.63
C ALA A 137 17.22 49.84 -12.18
N LYS A 138 18.10 49.02 -12.77
CA LYS A 138 19.35 49.50 -13.43
C LYS A 138 19.03 50.46 -14.58
N ASN A 139 18.08 50.12 -15.44
CA ASN A 139 17.68 50.96 -16.56
C ASN A 139 17.08 52.29 -16.10
N THR A 140 16.25 52.26 -15.06
CA THR A 140 15.62 53.45 -14.48
C THR A 140 16.67 54.39 -13.87
N GLU A 141 17.63 53.85 -13.11
CA GLU A 141 18.72 54.63 -12.54
C GLU A 141 19.64 55.23 -13.64
N TYR A 142 19.92 54.48 -14.70
CA TYR A 142 20.66 55.00 -15.85
C TYR A 142 19.92 56.18 -16.51
N ALA A 143 18.62 56.03 -16.79
CA ALA A 143 17.81 57.09 -17.38
C ALA A 143 17.76 58.33 -16.48
N ARG A 144 17.61 58.16 -15.16
CA ARG A 144 17.63 59.24 -14.18
C ARG A 144 18.96 60.01 -14.20
N ARG A 145 20.09 59.29 -14.19
CA ARG A 145 21.43 59.90 -14.27
C ARG A 145 21.62 60.67 -15.58
N TYR A 146 21.19 60.09 -16.69
CA TYR A 146 21.24 60.74 -18.01
C TYR A 146 20.43 62.04 -18.03
N VAL A 147 19.19 62.02 -17.56
CA VAL A 147 18.32 63.21 -17.48
C VAL A 147 18.94 64.27 -16.57
N THR A 148 19.49 63.87 -15.43
CA THR A 148 20.15 64.81 -14.50
C THR A 148 21.39 65.45 -15.13
N HIS A 149 22.20 64.67 -15.84
CA HIS A 149 23.35 65.18 -16.58
C HIS A 149 22.95 66.15 -17.70
N MET A 150 21.90 65.81 -18.47
CA MET A 150 21.37 66.70 -19.51
C MET A 150 20.82 68.01 -18.92
N ALA A 151 20.09 67.95 -17.80
CA ALA A 151 19.61 69.13 -17.11
C ALA A 151 20.75 70.01 -16.61
N HIS A 152 21.81 69.42 -16.04
CA HIS A 152 23.00 70.14 -15.63
C HIS A 152 23.70 70.83 -16.81
N ASN A 153 23.91 70.13 -17.92
CA ASN A 153 24.51 70.70 -19.13
C ASN A 153 23.68 71.87 -19.67
N PHE A 154 22.36 71.75 -19.65
CA PHE A 154 21.46 72.81 -20.10
C PHE A 154 21.54 74.06 -19.21
N GLU A 155 21.58 73.89 -17.89
CA GLU A 155 21.76 75.01 -16.96
C GLU A 155 23.14 75.66 -17.09
N THR A 156 24.20 74.87 -17.29
CA THR A 156 25.55 75.40 -17.59
C THR A 156 25.56 76.20 -18.90
N MET A 157 24.91 75.70 -19.95
CA MET A 157 24.79 76.41 -21.23
C MET A 157 24.00 77.73 -21.08
N LYS A 158 22.90 77.73 -20.32
CA LYS A 158 22.16 78.95 -19.97
C LYS A 158 23.02 79.95 -19.19
N HIS A 159 23.80 79.46 -18.22
CA HIS A 159 24.68 80.31 -17.44
C HIS A 159 25.73 80.98 -18.33
N ASN A 160 26.42 80.19 -19.16
CA ASN A 160 27.41 80.70 -20.11
C ASN A 160 26.79 81.73 -21.07
N GLY A 161 25.62 81.43 -21.65
CA GLY A 161 24.93 82.39 -22.53
C GLY A 161 24.52 83.69 -21.83
N ARG A 162 24.19 83.66 -20.53
CA ARG A 162 23.94 84.88 -19.73
C ARG A 162 25.21 85.68 -19.49
N VAL A 163 26.32 85.00 -19.21
CA VAL A 163 27.64 85.63 -19.03
C VAL A 163 28.09 86.28 -20.35
N ASP A 164 28.05 85.54 -21.46
CA ASP A 164 28.41 86.03 -22.79
C ASP A 164 27.57 87.25 -23.19
N ASN A 165 26.25 87.20 -22.93
CA ASN A 165 25.36 88.32 -23.22
C ASN A 165 25.64 89.54 -22.31
N SER A 166 25.96 89.31 -21.04
CA SER A 166 26.35 90.38 -20.11
C SER A 166 27.65 91.05 -20.56
N ASP A 167 28.65 90.26 -20.95
CA ASP A 167 29.93 90.77 -21.41
C ASP A 167 29.80 91.50 -22.75
N PHE A 168 29.00 90.97 -23.68
CA PHE A 168 28.65 91.66 -24.93
C PHE A 168 27.98 93.01 -24.68
N LEU A 169 27.02 93.09 -23.75
CA LEU A 169 26.37 94.35 -23.39
C LEU A 169 27.34 95.36 -22.77
N LYS A 170 28.29 94.92 -21.92
CA LYS A 170 29.34 95.79 -21.39
C LYS A 170 30.22 96.33 -22.52
N THR A 171 30.61 95.50 -23.48
CA THR A 171 31.37 95.95 -24.66
C THR A 171 30.58 96.97 -25.46
N GLN A 172 29.30 96.74 -25.73
CA GLN A 172 28.44 97.71 -26.43
C GLN A 172 28.27 99.04 -25.66
N MET A 173 28.18 98.99 -24.33
CA MET A 173 28.13 100.21 -23.51
C MET A 173 29.43 101.00 -23.64
N GLN A 174 30.59 100.34 -23.57
CA GLN A 174 31.88 100.99 -23.77
C GLN A 174 31.99 101.62 -25.17
N GLU A 175 31.63 100.87 -26.22
CA GLU A 175 31.61 101.38 -27.60
C GLU A 175 30.64 102.57 -27.77
N LYS A 176 29.52 102.59 -27.04
CA LYS A 176 28.60 103.73 -27.02
C LYS A 176 29.24 104.92 -26.32
N ASP A 177 29.83 104.75 -25.14
CA ASP A 177 30.48 105.83 -24.39
C ASP A 177 31.63 106.46 -25.20
N ASP A 178 32.42 105.64 -25.89
CA ASP A 178 33.48 106.09 -26.79
C ASP A 178 32.92 106.88 -27.99
N ARG A 179 31.80 106.43 -28.58
CA ARG A 179 31.09 107.18 -29.65
C ARG A 179 30.55 108.51 -29.14
N ASP A 180 29.90 108.52 -27.98
CA ASP A 180 29.33 109.73 -27.38
C ASP A 180 30.42 110.76 -27.06
N LYS A 181 31.60 110.30 -26.62
CA LYS A 181 32.78 111.14 -26.44
C LYS A 181 33.28 111.72 -27.76
N TYR A 182 33.42 110.88 -28.79
CA TYR A 182 33.81 111.31 -30.13
C TYR A 182 32.85 112.36 -30.71
N PHE A 183 31.55 112.16 -30.61
CA PHE A 183 30.55 113.13 -31.10
C PHE A 183 30.54 114.45 -30.33
N LYS A 184 30.90 114.45 -29.03
CA LYS A 184 31.10 115.68 -28.25
C LYS A 184 32.37 116.44 -28.62
N GLU A 185 33.39 115.76 -29.12
CA GLU A 185 34.65 116.36 -29.58
C GLU A 185 34.58 116.83 -31.04
N ALA A 186 33.66 116.28 -31.85
CA ALA A 186 33.46 116.60 -33.27
C ALA A 186 32.43 117.71 -33.55
N VAL A 187 31.75 118.22 -32.52
CA VAL A 187 30.84 119.39 -32.55
C VAL A 187 31.49 120.54 -31.79
#